data_AF-A0A1F2QEX0-F1
#
_entry.id   AF-A0A1F2QEX0-F1
#
_cell.length_a   1.000
_cell.length_b   1.000
_cell.length_c   1.000
_cell.angle_alpha   90.00
_cell.angle_beta   90.00
_cell.angle_gamma   90.00
#
_symmetry.space_group_name_H-M   'P 1'
#
loop_
_entity.id
_entity.type
_entity.pdbx_description
1 polymer ?
#
loop_
_entity_poly.entity_id
_entity_poly.type
_entity_poly.pdbx_seq_one_letter_code
_entity_poly.pdbx_strand_id
1 'polypeptide(L)'
;MTKLDTNLDACQMSSEILLRLRKIMRESLRTIHGNEWEATGIPTEIREYLTQRQAREASINWNLSDAVDILDFAGFVDLYEVMAANPQLLQRFLPLAPDPSVLRIRFLELDTILSRIAYARPISESELGFLVTFEDRLKKSASAPLPAIEEVPAAPPPRPGRTAAAPTPPPKVVPPSPSPAAPAPRGGSPDPQPKAAPQKPASPSKPEPEPAAVPVAAEPVGPQELESALKRNDNRVILTALYQEVTALADGLWNGSVASLQARTWEQVRESQWYHDLFGKLGLKPISDFFGLFDAAKGRMGAGSSRNDLQEFLKDHSFVQVLLGLKDLFRTHMKP
;
A
#
# COMPACT_ATOMS: atom_id res chain seq x y z
N MET A 1 -14.03 -12.16 8.07
CA MET A 1 -13.30 -11.54 6.94
C MET A 1 -12.21 -12.50 6.52
N THR A 2 -12.15 -12.84 5.24
CA THR A 2 -11.06 -13.66 4.71
C THR A 2 -9.78 -12.82 4.68
N LYS A 3 -8.59 -13.44 4.74
CA LYS A 3 -7.31 -12.71 4.66
C LYS A 3 -7.18 -11.89 3.38
N LEU A 4 -7.85 -12.32 2.30
CA LEU A 4 -7.89 -11.60 1.04
C LEU A 4 -8.66 -10.29 1.15
N ASP A 5 -9.82 -10.29 1.83
CA ASP A 5 -10.61 -9.08 2.08
C ASP A 5 -9.76 -8.02 2.79
N THR A 6 -9.02 -8.44 3.83
CA THR A 6 -8.11 -7.56 4.58
C THR A 6 -7.03 -6.92 3.71
N ASN A 7 -6.42 -7.68 2.79
CA ASN A 7 -5.40 -7.13 1.90
C ASN A 7 -5.99 -6.19 0.84
N LEU A 8 -7.17 -6.52 0.31
CA LEU A 8 -7.88 -5.69 -0.66
C LEU A 8 -8.34 -4.36 -0.04
N ASP A 9 -8.72 -4.38 1.22
CA ASP A 9 -9.07 -3.16 1.96
C ASP A 9 -7.83 -2.35 2.28
N ALA A 10 -6.74 -2.98 2.75
CA ALA A 10 -5.46 -2.30 2.97
C ALA A 10 -4.91 -1.67 1.67
N CYS A 11 -5.07 -2.33 0.53
CA CYS A 11 -4.67 -1.83 -0.79
C CYS A 11 -5.47 -0.59 -1.20
N GLN A 12 -6.80 -0.65 -1.05
CA GLN A 12 -7.66 0.49 -1.34
C GLN A 12 -7.31 1.68 -0.45
N MET A 13 -7.21 1.46 0.87
CA MET A 13 -6.89 2.51 1.83
C MET A 13 -5.51 3.13 1.59
N SER A 14 -4.49 2.32 1.33
CA SER A 14 -3.14 2.83 1.03
C SER A 14 -3.16 3.71 -0.21
N SER A 15 -3.91 3.31 -1.24
CA SER A 15 -4.05 4.09 -2.49
C SER A 15 -4.79 5.41 -2.24
N GLU A 16 -5.88 5.40 -1.46
CA GLU A 16 -6.64 6.59 -1.10
C GLU A 16 -5.81 7.58 -0.27
N ILE A 17 -5.03 7.09 0.70
CA ILE A 17 -4.11 7.91 1.50
C ILE A 17 -3.05 8.55 0.59
N LEU A 18 -2.44 7.76 -0.30
CA LEU A 18 -1.40 8.25 -1.20
C LEU A 18 -1.92 9.34 -2.16
N LEU A 19 -3.08 9.10 -2.79
CA LEU A 19 -3.73 10.08 -3.66
C LEU A 19 -4.06 11.37 -2.91
N ARG A 20 -4.57 11.25 -1.68
CA ARG A 20 -4.89 12.41 -0.84
C ARG A 20 -3.66 13.20 -0.43
N LEU A 21 -2.58 12.52 -0.02
CA LEU A 21 -1.31 13.17 0.32
C LEU A 21 -0.74 13.95 -0.86
N ARG A 22 -0.66 13.31 -2.05
CA ARG A 22 -0.19 13.94 -3.28
C ARG A 22 -1.02 15.18 -3.63
N LYS A 23 -2.35 15.08 -3.53
CA LYS A 23 -3.25 16.22 -3.77
C LYS A 23 -2.97 17.38 -2.82
N ILE A 24 -2.92 17.13 -1.51
CA ILE A 24 -2.67 18.18 -0.50
C ILE A 24 -1.29 18.80 -0.71
N MET A 25 -0.27 17.99 -0.99
CA MET A 25 1.08 18.48 -1.26
C MET A 25 1.13 19.35 -2.50
N ARG A 26 0.52 18.92 -3.60
CA ARG A 26 0.44 19.69 -4.85
C ARG A 26 -0.22 21.05 -4.64
N GLU A 27 -1.36 21.09 -3.97
CA GLU A 27 -2.07 22.35 -3.65
C GLU A 27 -1.22 23.27 -2.76
N SER A 28 -0.52 22.70 -1.78
CA SER A 28 0.34 23.46 -0.87
C SER A 28 1.59 23.99 -1.57
N LEU A 29 2.27 23.16 -2.37
CA LEU A 29 3.45 23.56 -3.12
C LEU A 29 3.13 24.64 -4.16
N ARG A 30 1.96 24.55 -4.84
CA ARG A 30 1.48 25.62 -5.73
C ARG A 30 1.19 26.92 -4.99
N THR A 31 0.72 26.84 -3.76
CA THR A 31 0.47 28.03 -2.92
C THR A 31 1.78 28.68 -2.47
N ILE A 32 2.80 27.89 -2.13
CA ILE A 32 4.10 28.37 -1.63
C ILE A 32 4.98 28.89 -2.78
N HIS A 33 5.06 28.13 -3.87
CA HIS A 33 6.06 28.33 -4.95
C HIS A 33 5.45 28.75 -6.30
N GLY A 34 4.12 28.85 -6.40
CA GLY A 34 3.44 29.27 -7.62
C GLY A 34 3.50 28.23 -8.75
N ASN A 35 3.60 28.71 -9.99
CA ASN A 35 3.60 27.85 -11.18
C ASN A 35 4.89 27.03 -11.35
N GLU A 36 5.99 27.45 -10.73
CA GLU A 36 7.29 26.76 -10.80
C GLU A 36 7.52 25.77 -9.66
N TRP A 37 6.45 25.38 -8.95
CA TRP A 37 6.52 24.54 -7.75
C TRP A 37 7.24 23.20 -7.94
N GLU A 38 7.27 22.63 -9.15
CA GLU A 38 8.03 21.42 -9.45
C GLU A 38 9.55 21.66 -9.49
N ALA A 39 9.95 22.85 -9.95
CA ALA A 39 11.34 23.25 -10.07
C ALA A 39 11.93 23.68 -8.71
N THR A 40 11.14 24.40 -7.91
CA THR A 40 11.59 25.03 -6.66
C THR A 40 11.15 24.29 -5.39
N GLY A 41 9.99 23.63 -5.43
CA GLY A 41 9.39 22.97 -4.27
C GLY A 41 9.82 21.52 -4.07
N ILE A 42 10.42 20.87 -5.08
CA ILE A 42 10.89 19.49 -5.00
C ILE A 42 12.43 19.48 -5.03
N PRO A 43 13.11 18.86 -4.05
CA PRO A 43 14.56 18.67 -4.08
C PRO A 43 15.03 18.03 -5.39
N THR A 44 16.16 18.52 -5.91
CA THR A 44 16.69 18.10 -7.22
C THR A 44 16.90 16.59 -7.30
N GLU A 45 17.43 15.98 -6.25
CA GLU A 45 17.71 14.55 -6.18
C GLU A 45 16.43 13.72 -6.27
N ILE A 46 15.36 14.15 -5.57
CA ILE A 46 14.05 13.49 -5.61
C ILE A 46 13.42 13.69 -6.99
N ARG A 47 13.49 14.90 -7.55
CA ARG A 47 12.95 15.20 -8.87
C ARG A 47 13.59 14.31 -9.93
N GLU A 48 14.92 14.21 -9.95
CA GLU A 48 15.64 13.34 -10.90
C GLU A 48 15.22 11.87 -10.76
N TYR A 49 15.14 11.37 -9.52
CA TYR A 49 14.67 10.01 -9.24
C TYR A 49 13.23 9.77 -9.74
N LEU A 50 12.32 10.70 -9.49
CA LEU A 50 10.92 10.58 -9.91
C LEU A 50 10.78 10.70 -11.44
N THR A 51 11.57 11.54 -12.10
CA THR A 51 11.61 11.61 -13.57
C THR A 51 12.10 10.28 -14.17
N GLN A 52 13.13 9.65 -13.59
CA GLN A 52 13.57 8.33 -14.04
C GLN A 52 12.49 7.27 -13.84
N ARG A 53 11.78 7.32 -12.71
CA ARG A 53 10.67 6.42 -12.43
C ARG A 53 9.51 6.62 -13.42
N GLN A 54 9.13 7.85 -13.69
CA GLN A 54 8.13 8.20 -14.71
C GLN A 54 8.52 7.63 -16.08
N ALA A 55 9.78 7.80 -16.50
CA ALA A 55 10.26 7.28 -17.79
C ALA A 55 10.17 5.75 -17.86
N ARG A 56 10.49 5.05 -16.76
CA ARG A 56 10.32 3.58 -16.68
C ARG A 56 8.85 3.19 -16.76
N GLU A 57 7.96 3.84 -16.03
CA GLU A 57 6.53 3.53 -16.05
C GLU A 57 5.89 3.87 -17.42
N ALA A 58 6.31 4.95 -18.07
CA ALA A 58 5.92 5.32 -19.44
C ALA A 58 6.37 4.28 -20.48
N SER A 59 7.52 3.64 -20.28
CA SER A 59 8.01 2.59 -21.17
C SER A 59 7.16 1.31 -21.11
N ILE A 60 6.38 1.14 -20.04
CA ILE A 60 5.48 0.01 -19.80
C ILE A 60 4.03 0.39 -20.18
N ASN A 61 3.60 1.61 -19.82
CA ASN A 61 2.27 2.14 -20.10
C ASN A 61 2.31 3.17 -21.24
N TRP A 62 1.74 2.81 -22.39
CA TRP A 62 1.84 3.59 -23.63
C TRP A 62 1.14 4.97 -23.63
N ASN A 63 0.26 5.25 -22.66
CA ASN A 63 -0.50 6.50 -22.59
C ASN A 63 -0.50 7.08 -21.17
N LEU A 64 0.47 7.93 -20.87
CA LEU A 64 0.36 8.87 -19.75
C LEU A 64 -0.52 10.05 -20.20
N SER A 65 -1.48 10.43 -19.37
CA SER A 65 -2.30 11.63 -19.61
C SER A 65 -1.47 12.88 -19.34
N ASP A 66 -1.71 13.97 -20.08
CA ASP A 66 -1.09 15.28 -19.86
C ASP A 66 -1.42 15.88 -18.47
N ALA A 67 -2.40 15.31 -17.77
CA ALA A 67 -2.76 15.71 -16.41
C ALA A 67 -1.90 15.06 -15.31
N VAL A 68 -0.99 14.13 -15.67
CA VAL A 68 -0.11 13.44 -14.71
C VAL A 68 1.12 14.30 -14.46
N ASP A 69 1.42 14.56 -13.19
CA ASP A 69 2.63 15.28 -12.79
C ASP A 69 3.60 14.40 -12.01
N ILE A 70 4.76 14.97 -11.66
CA ILE A 70 5.85 14.22 -11.06
C ILE A 70 5.52 13.61 -9.69
N LEU A 71 4.57 14.20 -8.94
CA LEU A 71 4.15 13.66 -7.65
C LEU A 71 3.29 12.40 -7.81
N ASP A 72 2.70 12.14 -8.97
CA ASP A 72 1.94 10.91 -9.22
C ASP A 72 2.83 9.65 -9.24
N PHE A 73 4.14 9.83 -9.33
CA PHE A 73 5.14 8.76 -9.24
C PHE A 73 5.80 8.66 -7.86
N ALA A 74 5.51 9.58 -6.94
CA ALA A 74 6.12 9.64 -5.61
C ALA A 74 5.48 8.66 -4.62
N GLY A 75 6.28 7.78 -4.01
CA GLY A 75 5.86 6.92 -2.90
C GLY A 75 5.79 7.66 -1.57
N PHE A 76 5.43 6.99 -0.48
CA PHE A 76 5.32 7.64 0.82
C PHE A 76 6.65 8.26 1.27
N VAL A 77 7.76 7.54 1.13
CA VAL A 77 9.08 8.05 1.51
C VAL A 77 9.45 9.31 0.72
N ASP A 78 9.22 9.29 -0.60
CA ASP A 78 9.49 10.45 -1.47
C ASP A 78 8.67 11.67 -1.03
N LEU A 79 7.38 11.47 -0.71
CA LEU A 79 6.51 12.53 -0.23
C LEU A 79 7.00 13.11 1.10
N TYR A 80 7.50 12.28 2.03
CA TYR A 80 8.08 12.77 3.28
C TYR A 80 9.33 13.62 3.02
N GLU A 81 10.24 13.18 2.15
CA GLU A 81 11.47 13.92 1.89
C GLU A 81 11.18 15.29 1.23
N VAL A 82 10.15 15.36 0.36
CA VAL A 82 9.64 16.65 -0.15
C VAL A 82 9.04 17.51 0.97
N MET A 83 8.29 16.91 1.92
CA MET A 83 7.79 17.65 3.09
C MET A 83 8.94 18.18 3.96
N ALA A 84 9.96 17.37 4.22
CA ALA A 84 11.10 17.72 5.06
C ALA A 84 11.92 18.88 4.46
N ALA A 85 12.03 18.94 3.14
CA ALA A 85 12.68 20.04 2.43
C ALA A 85 11.89 21.37 2.48
N ASN A 86 10.60 21.34 2.82
CA ASN A 86 9.73 22.51 2.83
C ASN A 86 9.17 22.74 4.25
N PRO A 87 9.77 23.61 5.08
CA PRO A 87 9.35 23.80 6.48
C PRO A 87 7.85 24.14 6.63
N GLN A 88 7.31 24.97 5.74
CA GLN A 88 5.88 25.34 5.75
C GLN A 88 4.97 24.14 5.45
N LEU A 89 5.40 23.25 4.53
CA LEU A 89 4.67 22.03 4.21
C LEU A 89 4.74 21.05 5.38
N LEU A 90 5.91 20.90 6.00
CA LEU A 90 6.08 20.05 7.17
C LEU A 90 5.14 20.47 8.32
N GLN A 91 5.02 21.76 8.59
CA GLN A 91 4.11 22.30 9.62
C GLN A 91 2.65 21.91 9.36
N ARG A 92 2.21 21.85 8.09
CA ARG A 92 0.86 21.43 7.71
C ARG A 92 0.58 19.96 8.06
N PHE A 93 1.60 19.11 8.05
CA PHE A 93 1.47 17.67 8.32
C PHE A 93 1.86 17.26 9.75
N LEU A 94 2.37 18.17 10.58
CA LEU A 94 2.63 17.89 12.00
C LEU A 94 1.41 17.42 12.80
N PRO A 95 0.14 17.78 12.49
CA PRO A 95 -1.00 17.18 13.20
C PRO A 95 -1.12 15.66 13.05
N LEU A 96 -0.42 15.05 12.09
CA LEU A 96 -0.42 13.59 11.90
C LEU A 96 0.44 12.85 12.93
N ALA A 97 1.47 13.49 13.46
CA ALA A 97 2.45 12.88 14.36
C ALA A 97 3.04 13.91 15.35
N PRO A 98 3.41 13.51 16.58
CA PRO A 98 3.90 14.44 17.60
C PRO A 98 5.12 15.27 17.19
N ASP A 99 5.98 14.70 16.34
CA ASP A 99 7.21 15.33 15.87
C ASP A 99 7.60 14.84 14.46
N PRO A 100 8.53 15.55 13.76
CA PRO A 100 8.95 15.19 12.42
C PRO A 100 9.60 13.80 12.29
N SER A 101 10.23 13.29 13.35
CA SER A 101 10.88 11.98 13.34
C SER A 101 9.84 10.87 13.40
N VAL A 102 8.83 11.03 14.26
CA VAL A 102 7.69 10.10 14.29
C VAL A 102 6.89 10.18 13.00
N LEU A 103 6.74 11.37 12.40
CA LEU A 103 6.12 11.49 11.08
C LEU A 103 6.86 10.67 10.03
N ARG A 104 8.20 10.76 10.00
CA ARG A 104 9.04 9.93 9.11
C ARG A 104 8.77 8.45 9.29
N ILE A 105 8.73 7.99 10.54
CA ILE A 105 8.46 6.59 10.88
C ILE A 105 7.08 6.17 10.36
N ARG A 106 6.05 7.02 10.49
CA ARG A 106 4.72 6.71 9.94
C ARG A 106 4.71 6.56 8.42
N PHE A 107 5.45 7.41 7.72
CA PHE A 107 5.58 7.29 6.25
C PHE A 107 6.36 6.03 5.85
N LEU A 108 7.38 5.63 6.62
CA LEU A 108 8.08 4.36 6.43
C LEU A 108 7.18 3.15 6.72
N GLU A 109 6.31 3.22 7.72
CA GLU A 109 5.31 2.19 8.01
C GLU A 109 4.31 2.06 6.86
N LEU A 110 3.80 3.19 6.32
CA LEU A 110 2.94 3.20 5.13
C LEU A 110 3.62 2.56 3.92
N ASP A 111 4.89 2.89 3.68
CA ASP A 111 5.67 2.32 2.59
C ASP A 111 5.92 0.82 2.77
N THR A 112 6.14 0.38 4.01
CA THR A 112 6.28 -1.03 4.36
C THR A 112 4.98 -1.80 4.09
N ILE A 113 3.83 -1.24 4.45
CA ILE A 113 2.51 -1.83 4.17
C ILE A 113 2.27 -1.90 2.65
N LEU A 114 2.54 -0.81 1.93
CA LEU A 114 2.43 -0.79 0.46
C LEU A 114 3.34 -1.84 -0.19
N SER A 115 4.58 -1.96 0.28
CA SER A 115 5.52 -2.99 -0.17
C SER A 115 5.00 -4.39 0.10
N ARG A 116 4.42 -4.64 1.28
CA ARG A 116 3.80 -5.94 1.58
C ARG A 116 2.64 -6.25 0.66
N ILE A 117 1.77 -5.28 0.40
CA ILE A 117 0.66 -5.42 -0.56
C ILE A 117 1.22 -5.74 -1.95
N ALA A 118 2.28 -5.03 -2.39
CA ALA A 118 2.93 -5.26 -3.68
C ALA A 118 3.51 -6.67 -3.83
N TYR A 119 4.09 -7.21 -2.77
CA TYR A 119 4.67 -8.56 -2.75
C TYR A 119 3.70 -9.66 -2.35
N ALA A 120 2.40 -9.35 -2.37
CA ALA A 120 1.38 -10.30 -2.01
C ALA A 120 1.62 -10.93 -0.61
N ARG A 121 1.95 -10.12 0.40
CA ARG A 121 2.24 -10.55 1.78
C ARG A 121 1.11 -10.18 2.75
N PRO A 122 0.71 -11.08 3.68
CA PRO A 122 -0.38 -10.85 4.63
C PRO A 122 -0.23 -9.54 5.38
N ILE A 123 -1.28 -8.73 5.34
CA ILE A 123 -1.44 -7.56 6.20
C ILE A 123 -2.09 -7.98 7.51
N SER A 124 -1.53 -7.53 8.62
CA SER A 124 -2.10 -7.78 9.95
C SER A 124 -3.27 -6.83 10.26
N GLU A 125 -4.13 -7.23 11.19
CA GLU A 125 -5.21 -6.34 11.68
C GLU A 125 -4.65 -5.04 12.29
N SER A 126 -3.46 -5.09 12.89
CA SER A 126 -2.78 -3.90 13.42
C SER A 126 -2.31 -2.95 12.33
N GLU A 127 -1.84 -3.46 11.19
CA GLU A 127 -1.45 -2.66 10.03
C GLU A 127 -2.69 -2.02 9.37
N LEU A 128 -3.80 -2.77 9.26
CA LEU A 128 -5.06 -2.21 8.78
C LEU A 128 -5.59 -1.13 9.73
N GLY A 129 -5.58 -1.38 11.04
CA GLY A 129 -5.99 -0.39 12.06
C GLY A 129 -5.12 0.87 12.04
N PHE A 130 -3.83 0.74 11.72
CA PHE A 130 -2.94 1.88 11.49
C PHE A 130 -3.38 2.70 10.27
N LEU A 131 -3.68 2.07 9.13
CA LEU A 131 -4.18 2.77 7.94
C LEU A 131 -5.46 3.56 8.24
N VAL A 132 -6.42 2.97 8.97
CA VAL A 132 -7.68 3.63 9.36
C VAL A 132 -7.39 4.86 10.19
N THR A 133 -6.57 4.70 11.24
CA THR A 133 -6.26 5.79 12.16
C THR A 133 -5.49 6.91 11.46
N PHE A 134 -4.56 6.56 10.55
CA PHE A 134 -3.79 7.53 9.79
C PHE A 134 -4.69 8.31 8.83
N GLU A 135 -5.57 7.62 8.11
CA GLU A 135 -6.49 8.25 7.15
C GLU A 135 -7.45 9.24 7.85
N ASP A 136 -7.99 8.87 9.02
CA ASP A 136 -8.85 9.74 9.80
C ASP A 136 -8.14 11.02 10.25
N ARG A 137 -6.87 10.90 10.70
CA ARG A 137 -6.04 12.06 11.05
C ARG A 137 -5.74 12.91 9.81
N LEU A 138 -5.46 12.27 8.68
CA LEU A 138 -5.21 12.95 7.42
C LEU A 138 -6.43 13.75 6.97
N LYS A 139 -7.62 13.16 7.00
CA LYS A 139 -8.89 13.84 6.69
C LYS A 139 -9.11 15.06 7.60
N LYS A 140 -8.86 14.92 8.90
CA LYS A 140 -8.97 16.02 9.87
C LYS A 140 -7.96 17.15 9.58
N SER A 141 -6.71 16.80 9.28
CA SER A 141 -5.66 17.79 8.96
C SER A 141 -5.90 18.50 7.62
N ALA A 142 -6.45 17.79 6.63
CA ALA A 142 -6.74 18.34 5.30
C ALA A 142 -7.88 19.35 5.33
N SER A 143 -8.82 19.20 6.26
CA SER A 143 -9.95 20.11 6.45
C SER A 143 -9.58 21.37 7.24
N ALA A 144 -8.36 21.44 7.80
CA ALA A 144 -7.88 22.63 8.50
C ALA A 144 -7.39 23.68 7.49
N PRO A 145 -7.80 24.96 7.64
CA PRO A 145 -7.24 26.07 6.87
C PRO A 145 -5.71 26.08 6.95
N LEU A 146 -5.05 26.48 5.87
CA LEU A 146 -3.60 26.72 5.90
C LEU A 146 -3.28 27.66 7.07
N PRO A 147 -2.28 27.37 7.91
CA PRO A 147 -1.86 28.31 8.93
C PRO A 147 -1.53 29.63 8.24
N ALA A 148 -2.17 30.71 8.72
CA ALA A 148 -1.93 32.05 8.19
C ALA A 148 -0.44 32.37 8.33
N ILE A 149 0.11 33.01 7.30
CA ILE A 149 1.48 33.51 7.27
C ILE A 149 1.56 34.57 8.38
N GLU A 150 2.08 34.20 9.56
CA GLU A 150 2.70 35.20 10.42
C GLU A 150 4.00 35.60 9.72
N GLU A 151 3.92 36.74 9.01
CA GLU A 151 5.11 37.50 8.66
C GLU A 151 5.89 37.70 9.95
N VAL A 152 7.03 37.03 10.06
CA VAL A 152 8.05 37.39 11.04
C VAL A 152 8.36 38.87 10.79
N PRO A 153 8.06 39.78 11.73
CA PRO A 153 8.36 41.18 11.52
C PRO A 153 9.86 41.31 11.31
N ALA A 154 10.24 41.87 10.16
CA ALA A 154 11.61 42.11 9.78
C ALA A 154 12.37 42.74 10.95
N ALA A 155 13.44 42.07 11.38
CA ALA A 155 14.37 42.63 12.34
C ALA A 155 14.85 44.00 11.83
N PRO A 156 14.81 45.05 12.67
CA PRO A 156 15.25 46.38 12.23
C PRO A 156 16.74 46.36 11.87
N PRO A 157 17.17 47.14 10.86
CA PRO A 157 18.53 47.11 10.36
C PRO A 157 19.54 47.52 11.44
N PRO A 158 20.73 46.91 11.49
CA PRO A 158 21.74 47.26 12.48
C PRO A 158 22.26 48.68 12.21
N ARG A 159 22.21 49.54 13.23
CA ARG A 159 22.79 50.88 13.19
C ARG A 159 24.31 50.81 13.03
N PRO A 160 24.93 51.66 12.19
CA PRO A 160 26.37 51.71 12.05
C PRO A 160 26.99 52.49 13.21
N GLY A 161 28.03 51.92 13.83
CA GLY A 161 28.98 52.68 14.63
C GLY A 161 29.16 52.19 16.07
N ARG A 162 30.07 51.23 16.28
CA ARG A 162 31.12 51.34 17.31
C ARG A 162 32.21 50.29 17.10
N THR A 163 33.42 50.79 16.99
CA THR A 163 34.69 50.07 16.86
C THR A 163 35.08 49.28 18.12
N ALA A 164 35.74 48.15 17.84
CA ALA A 164 36.80 47.47 18.61
C ALA A 164 36.42 46.67 19.88
N ALA A 165 36.57 45.35 19.79
CA ALA A 165 37.40 44.54 20.70
C ALA A 165 37.71 43.17 20.08
N ALA A 166 38.97 42.75 20.18
CA ALA A 166 39.55 41.55 19.60
C ALA A 166 39.07 40.24 20.28
N PRO A 167 39.12 39.08 19.58
CA PRO A 167 38.65 37.80 20.10
C PRO A 167 39.68 37.12 21.03
N THR A 168 39.25 36.74 22.22
CA THR A 168 39.96 35.83 23.13
C THR A 168 39.74 34.36 22.72
N PRO A 169 40.76 33.48 22.85
CA PRO A 169 40.72 32.13 22.30
C PRO A 169 39.94 31.12 23.18
N PRO A 170 39.48 29.99 22.61
CA PRO A 170 38.66 29.00 23.31
C PRO A 170 39.49 28.06 24.22
N PRO A 171 38.90 27.55 25.32
CA PRO A 171 39.53 26.54 26.16
C PRO A 171 39.52 25.15 25.51
N LYS A 172 40.66 24.46 25.59
CA LYS A 172 40.92 23.09 25.12
C LYS A 172 40.02 22.07 25.84
N VAL A 173 39.29 21.26 25.09
CA VAL A 173 38.64 20.04 25.57
C VAL A 173 39.56 18.85 25.28
N VAL A 174 39.91 18.12 26.33
CA VAL A 174 40.74 16.90 26.33
C VAL A 174 39.89 15.71 25.84
N PRO A 175 40.40 14.83 24.95
CA PRO A 175 39.69 13.64 24.50
C PRO A 175 39.91 12.46 25.48
N PRO A 176 38.88 11.67 25.81
CA PRO A 176 39.08 10.30 26.29
C PRO A 176 39.07 9.28 25.15
N SER A 177 40.11 8.44 25.18
CA SER A 177 40.37 7.25 24.37
C SER A 177 39.56 6.01 24.85
N PRO A 178 39.65 4.83 24.18
CA PRO A 178 38.52 3.92 23.92
C PRO A 178 38.32 2.73 24.89
N SER A 179 37.25 1.97 24.59
CA SER A 179 36.74 0.68 25.11
C SER A 179 37.67 -0.31 25.84
N PRO A 180 37.05 -1.20 26.64
CA PRO A 180 37.15 -2.65 26.39
C PRO A 180 35.76 -3.34 26.50
N ALA A 181 35.34 -4.14 25.52
CA ALA A 181 35.59 -5.58 25.30
C ALA A 181 34.62 -6.51 26.07
N ALA A 182 34.04 -7.44 25.31
CA ALA A 182 33.05 -8.46 25.68
C ALA A 182 33.57 -9.54 26.67
N PRO A 183 32.64 -10.37 27.18
CA PRO A 183 32.85 -11.81 26.99
C PRO A 183 31.56 -12.60 26.64
N ALA A 184 31.75 -13.70 25.91
CA ALA A 184 30.80 -14.80 25.70
C ALA A 184 31.25 -16.06 26.49
N PRO A 185 30.72 -17.28 26.27
CA PRO A 185 29.55 -17.88 26.92
C PRO A 185 29.87 -19.19 27.69
N ARG A 186 29.01 -19.61 28.64
CA ARG A 186 28.89 -20.97 29.24
C ARG A 186 27.42 -21.11 29.69
N GLY A 187 26.63 -22.16 29.48
CA GLY A 187 26.86 -23.59 29.30
C GLY A 187 26.14 -24.33 30.44
N GLY A 188 25.10 -25.13 30.15
CA GLY A 188 24.59 -26.18 31.04
C GLY A 188 23.12 -26.09 31.50
N SER A 189 22.26 -26.96 30.95
CA SER A 189 21.02 -27.44 31.58
C SER A 189 21.34 -28.38 32.76
N PRO A 190 20.41 -28.64 33.71
CA PRO A 190 19.45 -29.72 33.52
C PRO A 190 18.04 -29.51 34.12
N ASP A 191 17.11 -30.34 33.64
CA ASP A 191 15.73 -30.65 34.07
C ASP A 191 15.52 -30.73 35.61
N PRO A 192 14.29 -30.50 36.12
CA PRO A 192 13.39 -31.65 36.35
C PRO A 192 11.87 -31.40 36.20
N GLN A 193 11.19 -32.28 35.47
CA GLN A 193 9.78 -32.73 35.69
C GLN A 193 9.66 -33.61 36.97
N PRO A 194 8.47 -34.06 37.47
CA PRO A 194 7.06 -33.86 37.03
C PRO A 194 6.06 -33.57 38.18
N LYS A 195 4.79 -33.21 37.88
CA LYS A 195 3.61 -33.66 38.66
C LYS A 195 2.26 -33.43 37.94
N ALA A 196 1.37 -34.38 38.18
CA ALA A 196 0.13 -34.67 37.47
C ALA A 196 -1.10 -33.82 37.90
N ALA A 197 -2.17 -33.98 37.10
CA ALA A 197 -3.46 -33.27 37.03
C ALA A 197 -4.29 -33.15 38.32
N PRO A 198 -5.37 -32.33 38.28
CA PRO A 198 -6.71 -32.93 38.11
C PRO A 198 -7.67 -32.19 37.16
N GLN A 199 -8.58 -32.96 36.56
CA GLN A 199 -9.70 -32.54 35.71
C GLN A 199 -10.96 -32.13 36.50
N LYS A 200 -11.79 -31.31 35.82
CA LYS A 200 -13.26 -31.09 35.90
C LYS A 200 -13.81 -30.26 37.09
N PRO A 201 -14.97 -29.55 36.95
CA PRO A 201 -16.14 -29.90 36.10
C PRO A 201 -16.74 -28.78 35.22
N ALA A 202 -17.58 -29.23 34.28
CA ALA A 202 -18.48 -28.45 33.44
C ALA A 202 -19.67 -27.87 34.22
N SER A 203 -20.16 -26.70 33.82
CA SER A 203 -21.48 -26.12 34.13
C SER A 203 -21.67 -24.79 33.33
N PRO A 204 -22.90 -24.30 33.10
CA PRO A 204 -23.61 -24.50 31.83
C PRO A 204 -23.78 -23.20 31.03
N SER A 205 -23.93 -23.36 29.71
CA SER A 205 -24.26 -22.30 28.76
C SER A 205 -25.58 -21.60 29.12
N LYS A 206 -25.52 -20.27 29.28
CA LYS A 206 -26.68 -19.38 29.25
C LYS A 206 -26.72 -18.75 27.84
N PRO A 207 -27.88 -18.70 27.16
CA PRO A 207 -27.96 -18.25 25.77
C PRO A 207 -27.73 -16.74 25.68
N GLU A 208 -26.68 -16.36 24.96
CA GLU A 208 -26.35 -15.00 24.56
C GLU A 208 -27.10 -14.69 23.24
N PRO A 209 -27.67 -13.47 23.09
CA PRO A 209 -28.63 -13.17 22.04
C PRO A 209 -28.01 -13.24 20.64
N GLU A 210 -28.79 -13.83 19.76
CA GLU A 210 -28.60 -13.99 18.32
C GLU A 210 -28.03 -12.72 17.66
N PRO A 211 -26.79 -12.72 17.16
CA PRO A 211 -26.31 -11.67 16.28
C PRO A 211 -27.02 -11.81 14.93
N ALA A 212 -27.63 -10.71 14.50
CA ALA A 212 -28.31 -10.56 13.23
C ALA A 212 -27.51 -11.18 12.06
N ALA A 213 -28.25 -11.93 11.23
CA ALA A 213 -27.78 -12.68 10.09
C ALA A 213 -26.73 -11.95 9.24
N VAL A 214 -25.55 -12.56 9.14
CA VAL A 214 -24.58 -12.31 8.06
C VAL A 214 -25.17 -12.82 6.73
N PRO A 215 -24.96 -12.14 5.59
CA PRO A 215 -25.34 -12.70 4.30
C PRO A 215 -24.50 -13.96 4.03
N VAL A 216 -25.21 -15.03 3.69
CA VAL A 216 -24.74 -16.37 3.36
C VAL A 216 -23.59 -16.32 2.34
N ALA A 217 -22.48 -16.98 2.65
CA ALA A 217 -21.42 -17.27 1.68
C ALA A 217 -22.03 -18.07 0.52
N ALA A 218 -22.07 -17.47 -0.68
CA ALA A 218 -22.59 -18.13 -1.88
C ALA A 218 -21.82 -19.42 -2.16
N GLU A 219 -22.54 -20.51 -2.40
CA GLU A 219 -21.96 -21.79 -2.82
C GLU A 219 -21.12 -21.60 -4.11
N PRO A 220 -20.02 -22.35 -4.28
CA PRO A 220 -19.21 -22.27 -5.48
C PRO A 220 -20.05 -22.66 -6.70
N VAL A 221 -20.10 -21.78 -7.71
CA VAL A 221 -20.90 -22.01 -8.93
C VAL A 221 -20.40 -23.29 -9.61
N GLY A 222 -21.29 -24.26 -9.79
CA GLY A 222 -20.92 -25.54 -10.41
C GLY A 222 -20.59 -25.38 -11.90
N PRO A 223 -19.71 -26.21 -12.49
CA PRO A 223 -19.35 -26.13 -13.90
C PRO A 223 -20.56 -26.26 -14.86
N GLN A 224 -21.60 -27.01 -14.48
CA GLN A 224 -22.86 -27.10 -15.25
C GLN A 224 -23.73 -25.84 -15.15
N GLU A 225 -23.66 -25.11 -14.04
CA GLU A 225 -24.38 -23.85 -13.84
C GLU A 225 -23.73 -22.71 -14.62
N LEU A 226 -22.39 -22.70 -14.70
CA LEU A 226 -21.64 -21.77 -15.54
C LEU A 226 -21.95 -21.96 -17.02
N GLU A 227 -21.98 -23.20 -17.52
CA GLU A 227 -22.31 -23.48 -18.93
C GLU A 227 -23.75 -23.04 -19.26
N SER A 228 -24.68 -23.24 -18.32
CA SER A 228 -26.06 -22.80 -18.44
C SER A 228 -26.21 -21.27 -18.33
N ALA A 229 -25.35 -20.60 -17.58
CA ALA A 229 -25.30 -19.14 -17.46
C ALA A 229 -24.71 -18.49 -18.72
N LEU A 230 -23.67 -19.08 -19.31
CA LEU A 230 -23.07 -18.66 -20.58
C LEU A 230 -24.08 -18.75 -21.73
N LYS A 231 -24.88 -19.82 -21.79
CA LYS A 231 -25.98 -19.98 -22.77
C LYS A 231 -27.11 -18.98 -22.58
N ARG A 232 -27.38 -18.58 -21.32
CA ARG A 232 -28.43 -17.61 -20.97
C ARG A 232 -27.95 -16.16 -20.95
N ASN A 233 -26.67 -15.90 -21.21
CA ASN A 233 -26.04 -14.58 -21.13
C ASN A 233 -26.23 -13.92 -19.74
N ASP A 234 -26.19 -14.73 -18.68
CA ASP A 234 -26.37 -14.27 -17.31
C ASP A 234 -25.05 -13.73 -16.75
N ASN A 235 -24.82 -12.44 -16.99
CA ASN A 235 -23.63 -11.71 -16.59
C ASN A 235 -23.33 -11.83 -15.09
N ARG A 236 -24.36 -11.93 -14.23
CA ARG A 236 -24.18 -11.93 -12.78
C ARG A 236 -23.58 -13.25 -12.31
N VAL A 237 -24.09 -14.37 -12.82
CA VAL A 237 -23.58 -15.71 -12.48
C VAL A 237 -22.16 -15.90 -13.02
N ILE A 238 -21.90 -15.46 -14.26
CA ILE A 238 -20.56 -15.54 -14.89
C ILE A 238 -19.53 -14.71 -14.12
N LEU A 239 -19.86 -13.46 -13.77
CA LEU A 239 -18.95 -12.61 -12.99
C LEU A 239 -18.75 -13.11 -11.56
N THR A 240 -19.77 -13.74 -10.95
CA THR A 240 -19.63 -14.37 -9.63
C THR A 240 -18.68 -15.55 -9.67
N ALA A 241 -18.81 -16.42 -10.67
CA ALA A 241 -17.89 -17.55 -10.87
C ALA A 241 -16.45 -17.07 -11.14
N LEU A 242 -16.28 -16.04 -11.98
CA LEU A 242 -14.98 -15.43 -12.22
C LEU A 242 -14.39 -14.78 -10.96
N TYR A 243 -15.21 -14.11 -10.14
CA TYR A 243 -14.76 -13.52 -8.88
C TYR A 243 -14.26 -14.60 -7.91
N GLN A 244 -15.01 -15.69 -7.76
CA GLN A 244 -14.63 -16.83 -6.92
C GLN A 244 -13.32 -17.46 -7.40
N GLU A 245 -13.15 -17.65 -8.71
CA GLU A 245 -11.91 -18.19 -9.27
C GLU A 245 -10.73 -17.23 -9.11
N VAL A 246 -10.90 -15.95 -9.46
CA VAL A 246 -9.86 -14.92 -9.27
C VAL A 246 -9.43 -14.84 -7.81
N THR A 247 -10.37 -14.91 -6.87
CA THR A 247 -10.11 -14.93 -5.43
C THR A 247 -9.29 -16.16 -5.02
N ALA A 248 -9.69 -17.35 -5.47
CA ALA A 248 -8.98 -18.59 -5.18
C ALA A 248 -7.58 -18.63 -5.80
N LEU A 249 -7.41 -18.13 -7.02
CA LEU A 249 -6.13 -18.05 -7.71
C LEU A 249 -5.22 -16.99 -7.10
N ALA A 250 -5.76 -15.84 -6.70
CA ALA A 250 -5.01 -14.80 -6.00
C ALA A 250 -4.50 -15.31 -4.64
N ASP A 251 -5.33 -16.00 -3.86
CA ASP A 251 -4.92 -16.65 -2.60
C ASP A 251 -3.92 -17.81 -2.84
N GLY A 252 -4.03 -18.48 -3.97
CA GLY A 252 -3.06 -19.46 -4.44
C GLY A 252 -1.68 -18.90 -4.75
N LEU A 253 -1.66 -17.79 -5.51
CA LEU A 253 -0.49 -16.98 -5.79
C LEU A 253 0.16 -16.48 -4.51
N TRP A 254 -0.67 -16.13 -3.53
CA TRP A 254 -0.29 -15.64 -2.21
C TRP A 254 0.40 -16.70 -1.35
N ASN A 255 -0.19 -17.90 -1.29
CA ASN A 255 0.26 -18.98 -0.43
C ASN A 255 1.35 -19.87 -1.07
N GLY A 256 1.69 -19.63 -2.34
CA GLY A 256 2.70 -20.39 -3.08
C GLY A 256 2.22 -21.73 -3.63
N SER A 257 0.91 -22.00 -3.59
CA SER A 257 0.27 -23.21 -4.15
C SER A 257 -0.16 -23.03 -5.61
N VAL A 258 0.59 -22.24 -6.39
CA VAL A 258 0.25 -21.90 -7.78
C VAL A 258 0.28 -23.11 -8.70
N ALA A 259 1.18 -24.06 -8.44
CA ALA A 259 1.39 -25.22 -9.31
C ALA A 259 0.15 -26.15 -9.41
N SER A 260 -0.67 -26.21 -8.36
CA SER A 260 -1.88 -27.04 -8.31
C SER A 260 -3.14 -26.35 -8.83
N LEU A 261 -3.08 -25.05 -9.11
CA LEU A 261 -4.25 -24.26 -9.46
C LEU A 261 -4.46 -24.19 -10.98
N GLN A 262 -5.72 -24.35 -11.39
CA GLN A 262 -6.15 -24.34 -12.79
C GLN A 262 -7.26 -23.30 -12.94
N ALA A 263 -7.13 -22.45 -13.96
CA ALA A 263 -8.07 -21.39 -14.31
C ALA A 263 -9.23 -21.95 -15.19
N ARG A 264 -9.97 -22.93 -14.66
CA ARG A 264 -10.96 -23.69 -15.43
C ARG A 264 -12.16 -22.85 -15.87
N THR A 265 -12.59 -21.92 -15.03
CA THR A 265 -13.71 -21.01 -15.28
C THR A 265 -13.30 -20.00 -16.34
N TRP A 266 -12.11 -19.43 -16.22
CA TRP A 266 -11.57 -18.50 -17.20
C TRP A 266 -11.35 -19.11 -18.58
N GLU A 267 -10.81 -20.32 -18.68
CA GLU A 267 -10.65 -21.03 -19.95
C GLU A 267 -12.01 -21.19 -20.66
N GLN A 268 -13.05 -21.61 -19.93
CA GLN A 268 -14.40 -21.77 -20.47
C GLN A 268 -15.05 -20.43 -20.85
N VAL A 269 -14.85 -19.37 -20.06
CA VAL A 269 -15.40 -18.05 -20.36
C VAL A 269 -14.67 -17.43 -21.55
N ARG A 270 -13.34 -17.53 -21.62
CA ARG A 270 -12.52 -16.98 -22.71
C ARG A 270 -12.86 -17.56 -24.08
N GLU A 271 -13.19 -18.85 -24.14
CA GLU A 271 -13.59 -19.54 -25.38
C GLU A 271 -15.06 -19.30 -25.77
N SER A 272 -15.84 -18.67 -24.89
CA SER A 272 -17.27 -18.44 -25.12
C SER A 272 -17.54 -17.21 -26.00
N GLN A 273 -18.65 -17.24 -26.76
CA GLN A 273 -19.13 -16.07 -27.52
C GLN A 273 -19.47 -14.88 -26.62
N TRP A 274 -19.89 -15.15 -25.37
CA TRP A 274 -20.17 -14.14 -24.36
C TRP A 274 -18.97 -13.21 -24.14
N TYR A 275 -17.77 -13.78 -24.01
CA TYR A 275 -16.54 -13.01 -23.80
C TYR A 275 -16.25 -12.11 -25.00
N HIS A 276 -16.32 -12.64 -26.22
CA HIS A 276 -16.07 -11.86 -27.43
C HIS A 276 -17.06 -10.71 -27.63
N ASP A 277 -18.34 -10.91 -27.28
CA ASP A 277 -19.39 -9.92 -27.49
C ASP A 277 -19.42 -8.82 -26.41
N LEU A 278 -18.93 -9.12 -25.20
CA LEU A 278 -19.03 -8.24 -24.03
C LEU A 278 -17.69 -7.74 -23.48
N PHE A 279 -16.56 -8.19 -24.03
CA PHE A 279 -15.22 -7.78 -23.58
C PHE A 279 -15.06 -6.26 -23.44
N GLY A 280 -15.41 -5.51 -24.49
CA GLY A 280 -15.33 -4.06 -24.50
C GLY A 280 -16.47 -3.36 -23.73
N LYS A 281 -17.64 -4.01 -23.61
CA LYS A 281 -18.83 -3.42 -22.98
C LYS A 281 -18.82 -3.53 -21.46
N LEU A 282 -18.26 -4.62 -20.93
CA LEU A 282 -18.11 -4.87 -19.50
C LEU A 282 -16.70 -4.55 -18.97
N GLY A 283 -15.81 -4.05 -19.84
CA GLY A 283 -14.47 -3.67 -19.44
C GLY A 283 -13.64 -4.81 -18.88
N LEU A 284 -13.76 -6.03 -19.43
CA LEU A 284 -13.13 -7.27 -18.90
C LEU A 284 -11.59 -7.31 -19.02
N LYS A 285 -10.96 -6.20 -19.39
CA LYS A 285 -9.52 -6.06 -19.53
C LYS A 285 -8.74 -6.42 -18.24
N PRO A 286 -9.11 -5.93 -17.05
CA PRO A 286 -8.42 -6.31 -15.81
C PRO A 286 -8.45 -7.81 -15.51
N ILE A 287 -9.53 -8.50 -15.92
CA ILE A 287 -9.64 -9.96 -15.80
C ILE A 287 -8.65 -10.64 -16.73
N SER A 288 -8.60 -10.22 -18.00
CA SER A 288 -7.62 -10.75 -18.95
C SER A 288 -6.17 -10.51 -18.52
N ASP A 289 -5.88 -9.31 -18.01
CA ASP A 289 -4.54 -8.94 -17.55
C ASP A 289 -4.14 -9.79 -16.33
N PHE A 290 -5.08 -10.05 -15.39
CA PHE A 290 -4.85 -10.93 -14.24
C PHE A 290 -4.51 -12.37 -14.64
N PHE A 291 -5.32 -12.98 -15.51
CA PHE A 291 -5.08 -14.37 -15.92
C PHE A 291 -3.81 -14.49 -16.79
N GLY A 292 -3.47 -13.47 -17.59
CA GLY A 292 -2.18 -13.42 -18.29
C GLY A 292 -0.99 -13.40 -17.33
N LEU A 293 -1.07 -12.63 -16.25
CA LEU A 293 -0.05 -12.62 -15.20
C LEU A 293 0.00 -13.94 -14.43
N PHE A 294 -1.16 -14.56 -14.17
CA PHE A 294 -1.25 -15.85 -13.52
C PHE A 294 -0.56 -16.96 -14.34
N ASP A 295 -0.79 -17.01 -15.65
CA ASP A 295 -0.16 -18.00 -16.53
C ASP A 295 1.37 -17.80 -16.61
N ALA A 296 1.82 -16.55 -16.70
CA ALA A 296 3.24 -16.22 -16.69
C ALA A 296 3.91 -16.59 -15.35
N ALA A 297 3.24 -16.32 -14.23
CA ALA A 297 3.67 -16.70 -12.89
C ALA A 297 3.75 -18.23 -12.72
N LYS A 298 2.74 -18.95 -13.22
CA LYS A 298 2.70 -20.42 -13.20
C LYS A 298 3.82 -21.03 -14.05
N GLY A 299 4.10 -20.46 -15.23
CA GLY A 299 5.22 -20.87 -16.07
C GLY A 299 6.58 -20.72 -15.39
N ARG A 300 6.82 -19.59 -14.70
CA ARG A 300 8.05 -19.36 -13.93
C ARG A 300 8.19 -20.30 -12.73
N MET A 301 7.11 -20.54 -12.01
CA MET A 301 7.08 -21.51 -10.91
C MET A 301 7.36 -22.95 -11.40
N GLY A 302 6.82 -23.33 -12.57
CA GLY A 302 7.09 -24.62 -13.20
C GLY A 302 8.55 -24.77 -13.67
N ALA A 303 9.22 -23.65 -13.98
CA ALA A 303 10.65 -23.61 -14.33
C ALA A 303 11.58 -23.64 -13.09
N GLY A 304 11.04 -23.73 -11.88
CA GLY A 304 11.82 -23.80 -10.64
C GLY A 304 12.25 -22.45 -10.08
N SER A 305 11.66 -21.33 -10.53
CA SER A 305 11.93 -20.00 -9.96
C SER A 305 11.61 -19.96 -8.46
N SER A 306 12.42 -19.22 -7.70
CA SER A 306 12.20 -19.07 -6.28
C SER A 306 11.00 -18.16 -5.99
N ARG A 307 10.46 -18.25 -4.78
CA ARG A 307 9.38 -17.36 -4.32
C ARG A 307 9.75 -15.88 -4.41
N ASN A 308 11.02 -15.53 -4.22
CA ASN A 308 11.50 -14.15 -4.32
C ASN A 308 11.47 -13.65 -5.78
N ASP A 309 11.86 -14.49 -6.74
CA ASP A 309 11.83 -14.14 -8.17
C ASP A 309 10.39 -13.95 -8.67
N LEU A 310 9.45 -14.73 -8.12
CA LEU A 310 8.03 -14.55 -8.38
C LEU A 310 7.51 -13.24 -7.79
N GLN A 311 7.96 -12.87 -6.59
CA GLN A 311 7.60 -11.60 -5.95
C GLN A 311 8.11 -10.38 -6.71
N GLU A 312 9.34 -10.43 -7.22
CA GLU A 312 9.92 -9.37 -8.07
C GLU A 312 9.17 -9.26 -9.40
N PHE A 313 8.86 -10.40 -10.02
CA PHE A 313 8.03 -10.44 -11.23
C PHE A 313 6.64 -9.79 -11.03
N LEU A 314 5.93 -10.10 -9.94
CA LEU A 314 4.61 -9.52 -9.69
C LEU A 314 4.67 -8.00 -9.46
N LYS A 315 5.78 -7.51 -8.89
CA LYS A 315 6.02 -6.08 -8.71
C LYS A 315 6.27 -5.37 -10.04
N ASP A 316 7.13 -5.92 -10.88
CA ASP A 316 7.49 -5.34 -12.18
C ASP A 316 6.28 -5.26 -13.13
N HIS A 317 5.32 -6.17 -12.95
CA HIS A 317 4.10 -6.24 -13.74
C HIS A 317 2.89 -5.54 -13.12
N SER A 318 3.08 -4.67 -12.12
CA SER A 318 2.00 -3.87 -11.52
C SER A 318 0.80 -4.71 -11.03
N PHE A 319 1.05 -5.90 -10.48
CA PHE A 319 0.00 -6.82 -10.03
C PHE A 319 -1.05 -6.16 -9.11
N VAL A 320 -0.62 -5.21 -8.28
CA VAL A 320 -1.51 -4.41 -7.40
C VAL A 320 -2.53 -3.59 -8.20
N GLN A 321 -2.09 -2.96 -9.31
CA GLN A 321 -2.99 -2.18 -10.16
C GLN A 321 -4.01 -3.10 -10.85
N VAL A 322 -3.60 -4.32 -11.21
CA VAL A 322 -4.50 -5.33 -11.79
C VAL A 322 -5.55 -5.80 -10.76
N LEU A 323 -5.15 -6.06 -9.51
CA LEU A 323 -6.09 -6.41 -8.43
C LEU A 323 -7.06 -5.27 -8.09
N LEU A 324 -6.59 -4.02 -8.09
CA LEU A 324 -7.45 -2.86 -7.90
C LEU A 324 -8.47 -2.72 -9.05
N GLY A 325 -8.03 -2.87 -10.30
CA GLY A 325 -8.91 -2.86 -11.46
C GLY A 325 -9.95 -3.98 -11.44
N LEU A 326 -9.59 -5.17 -10.93
CA LEU A 326 -10.53 -6.26 -10.69
C LEU A 326 -11.57 -5.91 -9.63
N LYS A 327 -11.14 -5.37 -8.47
CA LYS A 327 -12.04 -4.95 -7.39
C LYS A 327 -13.05 -3.93 -7.88
N ASP A 328 -12.61 -2.94 -8.66
CA ASP A 328 -13.50 -1.91 -9.24
C ASP A 328 -14.48 -2.48 -10.26
N LEU A 329 -14.03 -3.42 -11.10
CA LEU A 329 -14.88 -4.12 -12.07
C LEU A 329 -15.98 -4.92 -11.36
N PHE A 330 -15.61 -5.77 -10.40
CA PHE A 330 -16.58 -6.58 -9.65
C PHE A 330 -17.51 -5.70 -8.81
N ARG A 331 -17.00 -4.64 -8.18
CA ARG A 331 -17.85 -3.69 -7.45
C ARG A 331 -18.86 -2.97 -8.35
N THR A 332 -18.50 -2.70 -9.60
CA THR A 332 -19.39 -2.01 -10.56
C THR A 332 -20.50 -2.93 -11.04
N HIS A 333 -20.20 -4.21 -11.28
CA HIS A 333 -21.13 -5.17 -11.86
C HIS A 333 -21.86 -6.07 -10.85
N MET A 334 -21.43 -6.10 -9.59
CA MET A 334 -22.04 -6.92 -8.51
C MET A 334 -22.82 -6.09 -7.47
N LYS A 335 -23.07 -4.80 -7.71
CA LYS A 335 -24.04 -4.03 -6.89
C LYS A 335 -25.44 -4.64 -7.02
N PRO A 336 -26.20 -4.76 -5.91
CA PRO A 336 -27.56 -5.30 -5.91
C PRO A 336 -28.54 -4.48 -6.75
#